data_AF-A0AAJ0E8L4-F1
#
_entry.id   AF-A0AAJ0E8L4-F1
#
_cell.length_a   1.000
_cell.length_b   1.000
_cell.length_c   1.000
_cell.angle_alpha   90.00
_cell.angle_beta   90.00
_cell.angle_gamma   90.00
#
_symmetry.space_group_name_H-M   'P 1'
#
loop_
_entity.id
_entity.type
_entity.pdbx_description
1 polymer ?
#
loop_
_entity_poly.entity_id
_entity_poly.type
_entity_poly.pdbx_seq_one_letter_code
_entity_poly.pdbx_strand_id
1 'polypeptide(L)'
;MRVKRSGLLFQAYAARWLPFVKTLSHIHQTQSEEFVRESWRIARRNMLKLLTRVTYQSVLALYLFSETPIPIGISEEENSDGISGLVCLHAALSQVQNLRDGRVGTHVTTEFLNLESRIYWAAVSWDTANSLVSNLRSSLTSGLKGACLEPVWIVARAFLKSSFQPKIERWRAGTLELTDEDACPIFSGAAVGILYFCKTITSLKEAVREGVDETTLQLTWKSLLDALDIWENSIHPLLETCQRRLNLLDPKHRLHWFQLSLEYWLGVLIVVDTLENAYRSDLVRQVTKLRQDAQCEIFNVIQYGLKTDYILPQFSEACDLQLNGDARPKGCRKGLRRS
;
A
#
# COMPACT_ATOMS: atom_id res chain seq x y z
N MET A 1 10.09 -23.38 -13.73
CA MET A 1 8.60 -23.42 -13.76
C MET A 1 7.89 -22.53 -12.71
N ARG A 2 8.55 -22.06 -11.64
CA ARG A 2 7.92 -21.16 -10.62
C ARG A 2 7.78 -19.69 -11.05
N VAL A 3 8.77 -19.13 -11.76
CA VAL A 3 8.82 -17.69 -12.13
C VAL A 3 7.70 -17.28 -13.11
N LYS A 4 7.31 -18.16 -14.05
CA LYS A 4 6.27 -17.87 -15.05
C LYS A 4 4.88 -17.62 -14.44
N ARG A 5 4.57 -18.19 -13.26
CA ARG A 5 3.24 -18.03 -12.64
C ARG A 5 3.07 -16.72 -11.90
N SER A 6 4.13 -16.21 -11.27
CA SER A 6 4.10 -14.89 -10.62
C SER A 6 3.95 -13.77 -11.66
N GLY A 7 4.60 -13.91 -12.81
CA GLY A 7 4.51 -12.92 -13.90
C GLY A 7 3.09 -12.67 -14.39
N LEU A 8 2.26 -13.71 -14.49
CA LEU A 8 0.86 -13.60 -14.93
C LEU A 8 -0.01 -12.78 -13.96
N LEU A 9 0.31 -12.78 -12.66
CA LEU A 9 -0.42 -11.99 -11.66
C LEU A 9 -0.03 -10.52 -11.71
N PHE A 10 1.26 -10.24 -11.85
CA PHE A 10 1.72 -8.88 -12.10
C PHE A 10 1.13 -8.34 -13.40
N GLN A 11 1.02 -9.17 -14.44
CA GLN A 11 0.36 -8.80 -15.69
C GLN A 11 -1.12 -8.47 -15.47
N ALA A 12 -1.89 -9.33 -14.78
CA ALA A 12 -3.30 -9.05 -14.50
C ALA A 12 -3.50 -7.77 -13.67
N TYR A 13 -2.70 -7.60 -12.61
CA TYR A 13 -2.74 -6.40 -11.78
C TYR A 13 -2.34 -5.14 -12.56
N ALA A 14 -1.29 -5.21 -13.39
CA ALA A 14 -0.82 -4.08 -14.18
C ALA A 14 -1.77 -3.77 -15.36
N ALA A 15 -2.44 -4.78 -15.92
CA ALA A 15 -3.32 -4.65 -17.07
C ALA A 15 -4.47 -3.67 -16.81
N ARG A 16 -4.90 -3.51 -15.55
CA ARG A 16 -5.92 -2.53 -15.14
C ARG A 16 -5.57 -1.09 -15.53
N TRP A 17 -4.30 -0.79 -15.72
CA TRP A 17 -3.82 0.54 -16.09
C TRP A 17 -3.70 0.76 -17.59
N LEU A 18 -3.79 -0.29 -18.43
CA LEU A 18 -3.64 -0.20 -19.88
C LEU A 18 -4.57 0.84 -20.53
N PRO A 19 -5.86 0.95 -20.16
CA PRO A 19 -6.75 1.96 -20.75
C PRO A 19 -6.31 3.41 -20.51
N PHE A 20 -5.46 3.65 -19.50
CA PHE A 20 -5.02 4.99 -19.11
C PHE A 20 -3.66 5.38 -19.71
N VAL A 21 -2.98 4.47 -20.41
CA VAL A 21 -1.69 4.76 -21.03
C VAL A 21 -1.94 5.50 -22.35
N LYS A 22 -1.74 6.83 -22.33
CA LYS A 22 -1.95 7.75 -23.48
C LYS A 22 -1.28 7.25 -24.78
N THR A 23 -0.11 6.62 -24.69
CA THR A 23 0.66 6.09 -25.84
C THR A 23 0.02 4.87 -26.50
N LEU A 24 -0.86 4.14 -25.80
CA LEU A 24 -1.54 2.96 -26.31
C LEU A 24 -2.88 3.28 -26.98
N SER A 25 -3.19 4.56 -27.23
CA SER A 25 -4.40 5.02 -27.91
C SER A 25 -4.61 4.43 -29.32
N HIS A 26 -3.57 3.81 -29.90
CA HIS A 26 -3.65 3.08 -31.17
C HIS A 26 -4.07 1.60 -31.04
N ILE A 27 -4.01 1.01 -29.84
CA ILE A 27 -4.62 -0.30 -29.58
C ILE A 27 -6.12 -0.05 -29.47
N HIS A 28 -6.90 -0.74 -30.29
CA HIS A 28 -8.36 -0.65 -30.24
C HIS A 28 -8.81 -0.98 -28.81
N GLN A 29 -9.54 -0.07 -28.17
CA GLN A 29 -10.00 -0.18 -26.78
C GLN A 29 -10.54 -1.57 -26.44
N THR A 30 -11.26 -2.19 -27.38
CA THR A 30 -11.79 -3.56 -27.29
C THR A 30 -10.72 -4.64 -27.07
N GLN A 31 -9.57 -4.54 -27.75
CA GLN A 31 -8.45 -5.49 -27.59
C GLN A 31 -7.79 -5.34 -26.22
N SER A 32 -7.68 -4.11 -25.71
CA SER A 32 -7.16 -3.86 -24.36
C SER A 32 -8.09 -4.45 -23.31
N GLU A 33 -9.40 -4.22 -23.44
CA GLU A 33 -10.40 -4.77 -22.51
C GLU A 33 -10.43 -6.30 -22.52
N GLU A 34 -10.33 -6.93 -23.70
CA GLU A 34 -10.26 -8.38 -23.82
C GLU A 34 -8.98 -8.95 -23.18
N PHE A 35 -7.84 -8.29 -23.39
CA PHE A 35 -6.58 -8.67 -22.73
C PHE A 35 -6.67 -8.56 -21.20
N VAL A 36 -7.29 -7.50 -20.68
CA VAL A 36 -7.52 -7.32 -19.24
C VAL A 36 -8.40 -8.45 -18.69
N ARG A 37 -9.51 -8.77 -19.37
CA ARG A 37 -10.40 -9.88 -18.99
C ARG A 37 -9.68 -11.22 -18.97
N GLU A 38 -8.94 -11.56 -20.04
CA GLU A 38 -8.24 -12.85 -20.10
C GLU A 38 -7.14 -12.94 -19.06
N SER A 39 -6.36 -11.88 -18.86
CA SER A 39 -5.34 -11.81 -17.82
C SER A 39 -5.92 -12.04 -16.43
N TRP A 40 -7.07 -11.40 -16.14
CA TRP A 40 -7.78 -11.59 -14.88
C TRP A 40 -8.29 -13.03 -14.70
N ARG A 41 -8.90 -13.64 -15.73
CA ARG A 41 -9.35 -15.05 -15.69
C ARG A 41 -8.20 -16.02 -15.46
N ILE A 42 -7.05 -15.81 -16.10
CA ILE A 42 -5.84 -16.62 -15.90
C ILE A 42 -5.34 -16.48 -14.46
N ALA A 43 -5.28 -15.26 -13.94
CA ALA A 43 -4.90 -15.01 -12.55
C ALA A 43 -5.84 -15.72 -11.58
N ARG A 44 -7.16 -15.51 -11.74
CA ARG A 44 -8.21 -16.05 -10.87
C ARG A 44 -8.20 -17.58 -10.79
N ARG A 45 -8.02 -18.27 -11.93
CA ARG A 45 -7.92 -19.75 -11.99
C ARG A 45 -6.82 -20.34 -11.12
N ASN A 46 -5.78 -19.55 -10.80
CA ASN A 46 -4.66 -20.00 -9.98
C ASN A 46 -4.85 -19.74 -8.48
N MET A 47 -5.84 -18.93 -8.07
CA MET A 47 -6.00 -18.52 -6.67
C MET A 47 -6.23 -19.70 -5.72
N LEU A 48 -7.07 -20.67 -6.09
CA LEU A 48 -7.34 -21.87 -5.27
C LEU A 48 -6.04 -22.62 -4.90
N LYS A 49 -5.10 -22.72 -5.86
CA LYS A 49 -3.81 -23.39 -5.64
C LYS A 49 -2.87 -22.59 -4.74
N LEU A 50 -3.02 -21.26 -4.69
CA LEU A 50 -2.21 -20.38 -3.86
C LEU A 50 -2.75 -20.29 -2.43
N LEU A 51 -4.07 -20.45 -2.24
CA LEU A 51 -4.68 -20.55 -0.92
C LEU A 51 -4.07 -21.72 -0.11
N THR A 52 -3.86 -22.87 -0.76
CA THR A 52 -3.35 -24.08 -0.10
C THR A 52 -1.83 -24.10 0.10
N ARG A 53 -1.09 -23.14 -0.49
CA ARG A 53 0.37 -23.13 -0.45
C ARG A 53 0.85 -21.93 0.35
N VAL A 54 1.34 -22.14 1.57
CA VAL A 54 1.81 -21.07 2.46
C VAL A 54 3.26 -20.70 2.13
N THR A 55 3.47 -19.57 1.45
CA THR A 55 4.79 -19.01 1.10
C THR A 55 4.73 -17.49 0.98
N TYR A 56 5.85 -16.78 1.09
CA TYR A 56 5.86 -15.34 0.82
C TYR A 56 5.42 -14.96 -0.61
N GLN A 57 5.65 -15.87 -1.58
CA GLN A 57 5.20 -15.67 -2.96
C GLN A 57 3.67 -15.77 -3.10
N SER A 58 3.03 -16.71 -2.38
CA SER A 58 1.57 -16.84 -2.39
C SER A 58 0.91 -15.69 -1.65
N VAL A 59 1.48 -15.22 -0.54
CA VAL A 59 1.02 -14.01 0.17
C VAL A 59 0.94 -12.83 -0.79
N LEU A 60 2.04 -12.52 -1.48
CA LEU A 60 2.09 -11.39 -2.42
C LEU A 60 1.12 -11.57 -3.59
N ALA A 61 1.03 -12.80 -4.12
CA ALA A 61 0.14 -13.12 -5.22
C ALA A 61 -1.35 -12.96 -4.86
N LEU A 62 -1.74 -13.44 -3.68
CA LEU A 62 -3.10 -13.33 -3.17
C LEU A 62 -3.48 -11.88 -2.90
N TYR A 63 -2.55 -11.09 -2.32
CA TYR A 63 -2.75 -9.66 -2.12
C TYR A 63 -2.88 -8.89 -3.44
N LEU A 64 -1.96 -9.10 -4.40
CA LEU A 64 -2.06 -8.42 -5.70
C LEU A 64 -3.38 -8.73 -6.43
N PHE A 65 -3.86 -9.97 -6.31
CA PHE A 65 -5.16 -10.33 -6.87
C PHE A 65 -6.32 -9.66 -6.11
N SER A 66 -6.25 -9.51 -4.78
CA SER A 66 -7.30 -8.80 -4.01
C SER A 66 -7.43 -7.35 -4.42
N GLU A 67 -6.32 -6.72 -4.81
CA GLU A 67 -6.27 -5.35 -5.31
C GLU A 67 -6.60 -5.25 -6.81
N THR A 68 -6.79 -6.37 -7.52
CA THR A 68 -7.11 -6.34 -8.96
C THR A 68 -8.63 -6.22 -9.14
N PRO A 69 -9.14 -5.10 -9.70
CA PRO A 69 -10.56 -4.91 -9.88
C PRO A 69 -11.13 -5.92 -10.88
N ILE A 70 -12.42 -6.26 -10.71
CA ILE A 70 -13.15 -7.09 -11.67
C ILE A 70 -13.24 -6.31 -12.99
N PRO A 71 -12.76 -6.86 -14.12
CA PRO A 71 -12.84 -6.19 -15.41
C PRO A 71 -14.28 -5.95 -15.87
N ILE A 72 -14.48 -4.91 -16.67
CA ILE A 72 -15.77 -4.62 -17.31
C ILE A 72 -16.14 -5.77 -18.27
N GLY A 73 -17.41 -6.21 -18.22
CA GLY A 73 -17.95 -7.27 -19.08
C GLY A 73 -17.82 -8.69 -18.51
N ILE A 74 -17.43 -8.84 -17.24
CA ILE A 74 -17.60 -10.09 -16.48
C ILE A 74 -19.04 -10.13 -15.96
N SER A 75 -19.75 -11.25 -16.15
CA SER A 75 -21.12 -11.40 -15.64
C SER A 75 -21.13 -11.65 -14.13
N GLU A 76 -22.25 -11.36 -13.45
CA GLU A 76 -22.39 -11.65 -12.02
C GLU A 76 -22.31 -13.15 -11.70
N GLU A 77 -22.78 -14.01 -12.61
CA GLU A 77 -22.63 -15.47 -12.52
C GLU A 77 -21.15 -15.86 -12.57
N GLU A 78 -20.41 -15.37 -13.57
CA GLU A 78 -18.96 -15.63 -13.67
C GLU A 78 -18.23 -15.08 -12.42
N ASN A 79 -18.62 -13.91 -11.93
CA ASN A 79 -18.06 -13.31 -10.72
C ASN A 79 -18.38 -14.15 -9.47
N SER A 80 -19.55 -14.77 -9.37
CA SER A 80 -19.94 -15.60 -8.23
C SER A 80 -19.30 -16.98 -8.22
N ASP A 81 -19.00 -17.54 -9.40
CA ASP A 81 -18.49 -18.92 -9.58
C ASP A 81 -17.00 -19.13 -9.20
N GLY A 82 -16.37 -18.18 -8.52
CA GLY A 82 -14.96 -18.32 -8.15
C GLY A 82 -14.55 -17.55 -6.90
N ILE A 83 -13.25 -17.60 -6.56
CA ILE A 83 -12.74 -16.89 -5.38
C ILE A 83 -12.83 -15.38 -5.57
N SER A 84 -13.34 -14.70 -4.54
CA SER A 84 -13.38 -13.24 -4.46
C SER A 84 -12.05 -12.66 -3.99
N GLY A 85 -11.76 -11.41 -4.38
CA GLY A 85 -10.57 -10.70 -3.93
C GLY A 85 -10.45 -10.62 -2.40
N LEU A 86 -11.58 -10.44 -1.71
CA LEU A 86 -11.63 -10.38 -0.23
C LEU A 86 -11.17 -11.69 0.43
N VAL A 87 -11.56 -12.85 -0.11
CA VAL A 87 -11.09 -14.15 0.37
C VAL A 87 -9.58 -14.29 0.16
N CYS A 88 -9.06 -13.81 -0.99
CA CYS A 88 -7.63 -13.79 -1.23
C CYS A 88 -6.88 -12.89 -0.22
N LEU A 89 -7.41 -11.71 0.11
CA LEU A 89 -6.81 -10.82 1.12
C LEU A 89 -6.73 -11.50 2.49
N HIS A 90 -7.84 -12.05 2.99
CA HIS A 90 -7.86 -12.72 4.29
C HIS A 90 -6.90 -13.92 4.32
N ALA A 91 -6.84 -14.69 3.23
CA ALA A 91 -5.89 -15.79 3.12
C ALA A 91 -4.44 -15.30 3.10
N ALA A 92 -4.13 -14.18 2.42
CA ALA A 92 -2.81 -13.58 2.44
C ALA A 92 -2.38 -13.19 3.87
N LEU A 93 -3.27 -12.52 4.60
CA LEU A 93 -3.01 -12.10 5.99
C LEU A 93 -2.82 -13.30 6.93
N SER A 94 -3.65 -14.34 6.80
CA SER A 94 -3.50 -15.58 7.57
C SER A 94 -2.19 -16.32 7.23
N GLN A 95 -1.81 -16.38 5.95
CA GLN A 95 -0.54 -16.97 5.55
C GLN A 95 0.66 -16.22 6.14
N VAL A 96 0.60 -14.88 6.25
CA VAL A 96 1.64 -14.10 6.95
C VAL A 96 1.77 -14.53 8.40
N GLN A 97 0.66 -14.64 9.15
CA GLN A 97 0.68 -15.11 10.54
C GLN A 97 1.31 -16.50 10.66
N ASN A 98 0.88 -17.46 9.83
CA ASN A 98 1.41 -18.82 9.83
C ASN A 98 2.93 -18.88 9.55
N LEU A 99 3.42 -18.06 8.62
CA LEU A 99 4.85 -17.97 8.31
C LEU A 99 5.66 -17.39 9.48
N ARG A 100 5.05 -16.51 10.29
CA ARG A 100 5.69 -15.93 11.48
C ARG A 100 5.71 -16.87 12.68
N ASP A 101 4.67 -17.67 12.86
CA ASP A 101 4.56 -18.57 14.02
C ASP A 101 5.43 -19.83 13.85
N GLY A 102 5.64 -20.28 12.61
CA GLY A 102 6.48 -21.45 12.29
C GLY A 102 7.99 -21.31 12.54
N ARG A 103 8.45 -20.28 13.27
CA ARG A 103 9.88 -19.88 13.40
C ARG A 103 10.67 -20.60 14.49
N VAL A 104 10.20 -21.70 15.04
CA VAL A 104 10.93 -22.37 16.15
C VAL A 104 12.19 -23.08 15.61
N GLY A 105 13.36 -22.43 15.75
CA GLY A 105 14.65 -23.14 15.86
C GLY A 105 15.61 -23.18 14.66
N THR A 106 15.54 -22.27 13.67
CA THR A 106 16.50 -22.25 12.55
C THR A 106 17.49 -21.07 12.63
N HIS A 107 18.72 -21.27 12.15
CA HIS A 107 19.69 -20.19 11.94
C HIS A 107 19.18 -19.27 10.81
N VAL A 108 18.50 -18.20 11.18
CA VAL A 108 17.95 -17.22 10.24
C VAL A 108 18.97 -16.11 9.97
N THR A 109 19.19 -15.76 8.70
CA THR A 109 20.08 -14.65 8.33
C THR A 109 19.42 -13.29 8.55
N THR A 110 20.21 -12.25 8.74
CA THR A 110 19.72 -10.87 8.88
C THR A 110 18.93 -10.41 7.65
N GLU A 111 19.33 -10.82 6.44
CA GLU A 111 18.62 -10.49 5.20
C GLU A 111 17.21 -11.08 5.18
N PHE A 112 17.06 -12.33 5.64
CA PHE A 112 15.76 -12.96 5.74
C PHE A 112 14.87 -12.23 6.76
N LEU A 113 15.40 -11.94 7.96
CA LEU A 113 14.66 -11.20 8.99
C LEU A 113 14.20 -9.83 8.49
N ASN A 114 15.04 -9.14 7.73
CA ASN A 114 14.71 -7.86 7.11
C ASN A 114 13.60 -8.00 6.07
N LEU A 115 13.68 -8.99 5.17
CA LEU A 115 12.65 -9.24 4.17
C LEU A 115 11.31 -9.58 4.82
N GLU A 116 11.34 -10.47 5.80
CA GLU A 116 10.17 -10.92 6.54
C GLU A 116 9.53 -9.79 7.33
N SER A 117 10.33 -8.93 7.98
CA SER A 117 9.84 -7.72 8.65
C SER A 117 9.14 -6.78 7.67
N ARG A 118 9.69 -6.59 6.47
CA ARG A 118 9.05 -5.77 5.41
C ARG A 118 7.71 -6.37 4.96
N ILE A 119 7.66 -7.69 4.78
CA ILE A 119 6.41 -8.37 4.38
C ILE A 119 5.36 -8.23 5.47
N TYR A 120 5.75 -8.37 6.74
CA TYR A 120 4.82 -8.16 7.84
C TYR A 120 4.30 -6.72 7.90
N TRP A 121 5.19 -5.72 7.80
CA TRP A 121 4.77 -4.32 7.75
C TRP A 121 3.87 -4.02 6.56
N ALA A 122 4.15 -4.61 5.39
CA ALA A 122 3.25 -4.50 4.24
C ALA A 122 1.88 -5.10 4.55
N ALA A 123 1.81 -6.29 5.16
CA ALA A 123 0.56 -6.93 5.54
C ALA A 123 -0.23 -6.12 6.58
N VAL A 124 0.44 -5.47 7.53
CA VAL A 124 -0.18 -4.53 8.48
C VAL A 124 -0.77 -3.33 7.76
N SER A 125 -0.07 -2.78 6.75
CA SER A 125 -0.60 -1.72 5.90
C SER A 125 -1.83 -2.17 5.10
N TRP A 126 -1.79 -3.37 4.51
CA TRP A 126 -2.90 -3.93 3.73
C TRP A 126 -4.14 -4.14 4.59
N ASP A 127 -3.97 -4.74 5.76
CA ASP A 127 -5.06 -4.98 6.72
C ASP A 127 -5.68 -3.67 7.21
N THR A 128 -4.85 -2.67 7.49
CA THR A 128 -5.30 -1.34 7.93
C THR A 128 -6.02 -0.60 6.82
N ALA A 129 -5.47 -0.58 5.60
CA ALA A 129 -6.10 0.05 4.44
C ALA A 129 -7.45 -0.59 4.11
N ASN A 130 -7.53 -1.93 4.13
CA ASN A 130 -8.79 -2.63 3.93
C ASN A 130 -9.80 -2.28 5.03
N SER A 131 -9.40 -2.25 6.30
CA SER A 131 -10.30 -1.86 7.42
C SER A 131 -10.72 -0.38 7.39
N LEU A 132 -9.93 0.47 6.73
CA LEU A 132 -10.23 1.89 6.57
C LEU A 132 -11.29 2.11 5.49
N VAL A 133 -11.10 1.46 4.33
CA VAL A 133 -11.98 1.63 3.16
C VAL A 133 -13.23 0.76 3.27
N SER A 134 -13.08 -0.46 3.77
CA SER A 134 -14.21 -1.34 4.08
C SER A 134 -14.66 -1.12 5.53
N ASN A 135 -15.94 -1.29 5.82
CA ASN A 135 -16.43 -1.30 7.21
C ASN A 135 -16.19 -2.65 7.89
N LEU A 136 -15.08 -3.32 7.58
CA LEU A 136 -14.66 -4.60 8.16
C LEU A 136 -13.69 -4.37 9.33
N ARG A 137 -13.54 -5.39 10.19
CA ARG A 137 -12.52 -5.41 11.23
C ARG A 137 -11.16 -5.79 10.65
N SER A 138 -10.10 -5.28 11.27
CA SER A 138 -8.74 -5.73 11.02
C SER A 138 -8.61 -7.23 11.34
N SER A 139 -8.00 -7.98 10.43
CA SER A 139 -7.80 -9.43 10.53
C SER A 139 -6.42 -9.80 11.06
N LEU A 140 -5.39 -8.98 10.77
CA LEU A 140 -4.01 -9.22 11.19
C LEU A 140 -3.71 -8.54 12.52
N THR A 141 -4.19 -7.31 12.68
CA THR A 141 -4.01 -6.51 13.90
C THR A 141 -5.32 -6.43 14.66
N SER A 142 -5.25 -6.33 15.98
CA SER A 142 -6.44 -6.17 16.82
C SER A 142 -7.19 -4.88 16.44
N GLY A 143 -8.52 -4.94 16.42
CA GLY A 143 -9.37 -3.82 16.00
C GLY A 143 -9.45 -2.72 17.05
N LEU A 144 -10.45 -2.81 17.92
CA LEU A 144 -10.89 -1.77 18.85
C LEU A 144 -9.80 -1.07 19.68
N LYS A 145 -8.87 -1.83 20.27
CA LYS A 145 -7.79 -1.29 21.11
C LYS A 145 -6.40 -1.39 20.47
N GLY A 146 -6.33 -1.82 19.21
CA GLY A 146 -5.07 -2.15 18.55
C GLY A 146 -4.15 -0.94 18.41
N ALA A 147 -4.69 0.21 17.99
CA ALA A 147 -3.90 1.45 17.87
C ALA A 147 -3.21 1.90 19.17
N CYS A 148 -3.70 1.43 20.32
CA CYS A 148 -3.24 1.84 21.65
C CYS A 148 -2.35 0.80 22.33
N LEU A 149 -2.71 -0.48 22.21
CA LEU A 149 -2.17 -1.54 23.07
C LEU A 149 -1.34 -2.58 22.32
N GLU A 150 -1.45 -2.65 20.99
CA GLU A 150 -0.73 -3.66 20.23
C GLU A 150 0.74 -3.26 20.02
N PRO A 151 1.70 -4.18 20.19
CA PRO A 151 3.12 -3.88 20.07
C PRO A 151 3.51 -3.17 18.76
N VAL A 152 2.92 -3.56 17.63
CA VAL A 152 3.24 -2.96 16.32
C VAL A 152 2.90 -1.46 16.29
N TRP A 153 1.79 -1.06 16.91
CA TRP A 153 1.32 0.32 16.94
C TRP A 153 2.00 1.14 18.05
N ILE A 154 2.38 0.50 19.16
CA ILE A 154 3.24 1.11 20.18
C ILE A 154 4.61 1.47 19.58
N VAL A 155 5.21 0.56 18.81
CA VAL A 155 6.49 0.80 18.13
C VAL A 155 6.37 1.91 17.09
N ALA A 156 5.30 1.93 16.28
CA ALA A 156 5.07 3.01 15.32
C ALA A 156 4.95 4.38 16.01
N ARG A 157 4.15 4.46 17.09
CA ARG A 157 3.97 5.68 17.87
C ARG A 157 5.29 6.15 18.51
N ALA A 158 6.05 5.21 19.08
CA ALA A 158 7.36 5.50 19.68
C ALA A 158 8.38 5.98 18.65
N PHE A 159 8.40 5.38 17.46
CA PHE A 159 9.23 5.85 16.34
C PHE A 159 8.90 7.30 15.99
N LEU A 160 7.62 7.62 15.80
CA LEU A 160 7.18 8.97 15.42
C LEU A 160 7.56 10.01 16.49
N LYS A 161 7.30 9.72 17.76
CA LYS A 161 7.55 10.68 18.86
C LYS A 161 9.02 10.80 19.26
N SER A 162 9.78 9.70 19.23
CA SER A 162 11.13 9.66 19.83
C SER A 162 12.26 9.60 18.81
N SER A 163 12.08 8.90 17.69
CA SER A 163 13.15 8.68 16.71
C SER A 163 13.05 9.60 15.50
N PHE A 164 11.82 9.93 15.09
CA PHE A 164 11.58 10.80 13.95
C PHE A 164 11.67 12.27 14.36
N GLN A 165 11.08 12.66 15.49
CA GLN A 165 11.06 14.04 15.98
C GLN A 165 12.43 14.76 15.98
N PRO A 166 13.54 14.18 16.48
CA PRO A 166 14.84 14.88 16.44
C PRO A 166 15.36 15.14 15.02
N LYS A 167 14.98 14.29 14.05
CA LYS A 167 15.32 14.49 12.63
C LYS A 167 14.53 15.65 12.04
N ILE A 168 13.26 15.78 12.43
CA ILE A 168 12.39 16.89 12.02
C ILE A 168 12.98 18.22 12.48
N GLU A 169 13.39 18.31 13.74
CA GLU A 169 14.00 19.52 14.29
C GLU A 169 15.28 19.90 13.54
N ARG A 170 16.12 18.92 13.20
CA ARG A 170 17.31 19.14 12.36
C ARG A 170 16.94 19.65 10.96
N TRP A 171 15.95 19.06 10.30
CA TRP A 171 15.51 19.51 8.97
C TRP A 171 14.87 20.90 9.01
N ARG A 172 14.21 21.28 10.12
CA ARG A 172 13.66 22.63 10.32
C ARG A 172 14.72 23.68 10.64
N ALA A 173 15.76 23.31 11.38
CA ALA A 173 16.83 24.23 11.77
C ALA A 173 17.81 24.55 10.62
N GLY A 174 17.93 23.65 9.63
CA GLY A 174 18.77 23.87 8.46
C GLY A 174 18.08 24.64 7.34
N THR A 175 18.85 25.36 6.52
CA THR A 175 18.44 25.73 5.16
C THR A 175 18.41 24.47 4.31
N LEU A 176 17.36 23.67 4.43
CA LEU A 176 17.23 22.39 3.74
C LEU A 176 17.37 22.60 2.22
N GLU A 177 18.52 22.25 1.65
CA GLU A 177 18.63 21.97 0.22
C GLU A 177 18.00 20.60 0.02
N LEU A 178 16.68 20.58 -0.18
CA LEU A 178 15.92 19.34 -0.32
C LEU A 178 16.41 18.55 -1.54
N THR A 179 17.31 17.60 -1.32
CA THR A 179 17.75 16.61 -2.29
C THR A 179 16.83 15.39 -2.27
N ASP A 180 16.89 14.53 -3.30
CA ASP A 180 16.19 13.23 -3.28
C ASP A 180 16.65 12.33 -2.11
N GLU A 181 17.91 12.46 -1.67
CA GLU A 181 18.45 11.71 -0.54
C GLU A 181 17.81 12.12 0.79
N ASP A 182 17.52 13.41 0.96
CA ASP A 182 16.83 13.94 2.14
C ASP A 182 15.32 13.70 2.10
N ALA A 183 14.73 13.65 0.90
CA ALA A 183 13.31 13.44 0.71
C ALA A 183 12.87 12.02 1.13
N CYS A 184 13.68 11.00 0.83
CA CYS A 184 13.39 9.60 1.14
C CYS A 184 13.08 9.33 2.64
N PRO A 185 13.92 9.75 3.62
CA PRO A 185 13.62 9.55 5.04
C PRO A 185 12.43 10.39 5.53
N ILE A 186 12.16 11.56 4.93
CA ILE A 186 10.97 12.37 5.24
C ILE A 186 9.70 11.60 4.83
N PHE A 187 9.63 11.15 3.58
CA PHE A 187 8.47 10.40 3.09
C PHE A 187 8.29 9.06 3.80
N SER A 188 9.39 8.38 4.14
CA SER A 188 9.33 7.13 4.91
C SER A 188 8.75 7.35 6.30
N GLY A 189 9.14 8.42 7.01
CA GLY A 189 8.56 8.77 8.31
C GLY A 189 7.11 9.21 8.21
N ALA A 190 6.78 10.00 7.19
CA ALA A 190 5.41 10.41 6.91
C ALA A 190 4.49 9.22 6.59
N ALA A 191 4.97 8.21 5.85
CA ALA A 191 4.22 6.99 5.57
C ALA A 191 3.90 6.17 6.84
N VAL A 192 4.83 6.10 7.80
CA VAL A 192 4.55 5.51 9.12
C VAL A 192 3.49 6.34 9.86
N GLY A 193 3.56 7.68 9.74
CA GLY A 193 2.57 8.60 10.28
C GLY A 193 1.16 8.36 9.73
N ILE A 194 1.01 8.30 8.41
CA ILE A 194 -0.26 7.97 7.75
C ILE A 194 -0.76 6.61 8.21
N LEU A 195 0.10 5.58 8.19
CA LEU A 195 -0.33 4.24 8.55
C LEU A 195 -0.87 4.18 9.99
N TYR A 196 -0.18 4.85 10.92
CA TYR A 196 -0.62 4.97 12.31
C TYR A 196 -1.93 5.78 12.44
N PHE A 197 -2.04 6.90 11.73
CA PHE A 197 -3.27 7.70 11.66
C PHE A 197 -4.46 6.87 11.16
N CYS A 198 -4.30 6.19 10.02
CA CYS A 198 -5.31 5.28 9.47
C CYS A 198 -5.73 4.23 10.50
N LYS A 199 -4.79 3.64 11.26
CA LYS A 199 -5.15 2.68 12.31
C LYS A 199 -5.97 3.29 13.45
N THR A 200 -5.69 4.53 13.85
CA THR A 200 -6.52 5.21 14.85
C THR A 200 -7.93 5.46 14.35
N ILE A 201 -8.10 5.78 13.06
CA ILE A 201 -9.41 5.90 12.41
C ILE A 201 -10.14 4.57 12.44
N THR A 202 -9.50 3.46 12.04
CA THR A 202 -10.18 2.15 12.01
C THR A 202 -10.59 1.68 13.41
N SER A 203 -9.79 1.99 14.43
CA SER A 203 -10.14 1.71 15.83
C SER A 203 -11.35 2.52 16.28
N LEU A 204 -11.43 3.80 15.90
CA LEU A 204 -12.60 4.66 16.17
C LEU A 204 -13.85 4.16 15.43
N LYS A 205 -13.73 3.84 14.13
CA LYS A 205 -14.83 3.24 13.34
C LYS A 205 -15.39 2.00 14.01
N GLU A 206 -14.51 1.14 14.50
CA GLU A 206 -14.89 -0.08 15.22
C GLU A 206 -15.61 0.22 16.54
N ALA A 207 -15.07 1.12 17.36
CA ALA A 207 -15.67 1.53 18.63
C ALA A 207 -17.09 2.08 18.45
N VAL A 208 -17.25 2.97 17.47
CA VAL A 208 -18.52 3.59 17.13
C VAL A 208 -19.52 2.56 16.62
N ARG A 209 -19.11 1.69 15.69
CA ARG A 209 -19.96 0.64 15.12
C ARG A 209 -20.45 -0.37 16.16
N GLU A 210 -19.60 -0.69 17.14
CA GLU A 210 -19.91 -1.68 18.17
C GLU A 210 -20.68 -1.12 19.36
N GLY A 211 -20.87 0.21 19.43
CA GLY A 211 -21.57 0.86 20.54
C GLY A 211 -20.88 0.60 21.87
N VAL A 212 -19.54 0.63 21.88
CA VAL A 212 -18.74 0.39 23.10
C VAL A 212 -19.01 1.45 24.16
N ASP A 213 -18.60 1.16 25.39
CA ASP A 213 -18.74 2.11 26.49
C ASP A 213 -17.98 3.42 26.23
N GLU A 214 -18.45 4.52 26.83
CA GLU A 214 -17.89 5.85 26.57
C GLU A 214 -16.40 5.93 26.95
N THR A 215 -15.91 5.16 27.93
CA THR A 215 -14.49 5.19 28.30
C THR A 215 -13.62 4.59 27.21
N THR A 216 -14.05 3.49 26.60
CA THR A 216 -13.36 2.86 25.47
C THR A 216 -13.41 3.75 24.23
N LEU A 217 -14.56 4.38 23.95
CA LEU A 217 -14.67 5.32 22.84
C LEU A 217 -13.75 6.53 23.02
N GLN A 218 -13.75 7.15 24.19
CA GLN A 218 -12.85 8.27 24.51
C GLN A 218 -11.37 7.89 24.40
N LEU A 219 -11.00 6.65 24.72
CA LEU A 219 -9.63 6.16 24.52
C LEU A 219 -9.24 6.14 23.03
N THR A 220 -10.13 5.64 22.16
CA THR A 220 -9.89 5.63 20.70
C THR A 220 -9.88 7.04 20.12
N TRP A 221 -10.77 7.91 20.60
CA TRP A 221 -10.83 9.32 20.22
C TRP A 221 -9.55 10.07 20.59
N LYS A 222 -9.06 9.91 21.83
CA LYS A 222 -7.81 10.51 22.27
C LYS A 222 -6.62 10.04 21.43
N SER A 223 -6.58 8.77 21.05
CA SER A 223 -5.50 8.26 20.18
C SER A 223 -5.56 8.83 18.77
N LEU A 224 -6.75 9.09 18.23
CA LEU A 224 -6.90 9.81 16.96
C LEU A 224 -6.41 11.26 17.08
N LEU A 225 -6.78 11.98 18.15
CA LEU A 225 -6.30 13.35 18.40
C LEU A 225 -4.78 13.39 18.55
N ASP A 226 -4.18 12.43 19.26
CA ASP A 226 -2.72 12.29 19.36
C ASP A 226 -2.06 12.08 17.98
N ALA A 227 -2.70 11.31 17.08
CA ALA A 227 -2.17 11.09 15.73
C ALA A 227 -2.31 12.34 14.85
N LEU A 228 -3.41 13.08 14.97
CA LEU A 228 -3.59 14.37 14.30
C LEU A 228 -2.56 15.40 14.76
N ASP A 229 -2.30 15.47 16.07
CA ASP A 229 -1.27 16.35 16.64
C ASP A 229 0.13 16.04 16.07
N ILE A 230 0.51 14.75 16.01
CA ILE A 230 1.76 14.33 15.36
C ILE A 230 1.78 14.78 13.88
N TRP A 231 0.68 14.61 13.16
CA TRP A 231 0.63 15.00 11.76
C TRP A 231 0.80 16.51 11.59
N GLU A 232 -0.04 17.30 12.25
CA GLU A 232 -0.09 18.76 12.12
C GLU A 232 1.21 19.42 12.59
N ASN A 233 1.74 18.99 13.74
CA ASN A 233 2.88 19.66 14.36
C ASN A 233 4.24 19.12 13.91
N SER A 234 4.31 17.91 13.35
CA SER A 234 5.57 17.26 12.97
C SER A 234 5.67 17.02 11.46
N ILE A 235 4.71 16.33 10.86
CA ILE A 235 4.82 15.83 9.48
C ILE A 235 4.39 16.88 8.43
N HIS A 236 3.23 17.52 8.63
CA HIS A 236 2.65 18.46 7.68
C HIS A 236 3.61 19.60 7.28
N PRO A 237 4.34 20.27 8.20
CA PRO A 237 5.27 21.33 7.83
C PRO A 237 6.45 20.86 6.95
N LEU A 238 6.85 19.59 7.09
CA LEU A 238 7.86 19.00 6.20
C LEU A 238 7.26 18.76 4.81
N LEU A 239 6.04 18.24 4.74
CA LEU A 239 5.36 18.03 3.45
C LEU A 239 5.07 19.34 2.72
N GLU A 240 4.76 20.44 3.41
CA GLU A 240 4.66 21.76 2.80
C GLU A 240 6.01 22.24 2.22
N THR A 241 7.09 21.97 2.94
CA THR A 241 8.45 22.30 2.46
C THR A 241 8.80 21.50 1.22
N CYS A 242 8.46 20.20 1.21
CA CYS A 242 8.57 19.35 0.03
C CYS A 242 7.68 19.85 -1.12
N GLN A 243 6.45 20.26 -0.82
CA GLN A 243 5.48 20.75 -1.81
C GLN A 243 6.04 21.92 -2.62
N ARG A 244 6.64 22.90 -1.93
CA ARG A 244 7.25 24.09 -2.57
C ARG A 244 8.41 23.74 -3.52
N ARG A 245 8.97 22.53 -3.39
CA ARG A 245 10.13 22.05 -4.15
C ARG A 245 9.84 20.79 -4.98
N LEU A 246 8.57 20.40 -5.15
CA LEU A 246 8.19 19.18 -5.87
C LEU A 246 8.80 19.07 -7.27
N ASN A 247 8.93 20.20 -7.97
CA ASN A 247 9.50 20.25 -9.31
C ASN A 247 10.99 19.86 -9.37
N LEU A 248 11.69 19.89 -8.23
CA LEU A 248 13.10 19.50 -8.11
C LEU A 248 13.28 18.03 -7.73
N LEU A 249 12.23 17.39 -7.22
CA LEU A 249 12.26 15.99 -6.80
C LEU A 249 12.04 15.05 -7.97
N ASP A 250 12.53 13.82 -7.86
CA ASP A 250 12.25 12.77 -8.84
C ASP A 250 10.72 12.46 -8.94
N PRO A 251 10.25 11.84 -10.03
CA PRO A 251 8.83 11.50 -10.18
C PRO A 251 8.30 10.60 -9.05
N LYS A 252 9.12 9.74 -8.47
CA LYS A 252 8.71 8.80 -7.41
C LYS A 252 8.38 9.55 -6.12
N HIS A 253 9.19 10.52 -5.73
CA HIS A 253 9.00 11.39 -4.58
C HIS A 253 7.79 12.31 -4.75
N ARG A 254 7.54 12.82 -5.97
CA ARG A 254 6.30 13.55 -6.28
C ARG A 254 5.06 12.69 -6.07
N LEU A 255 5.10 11.43 -6.52
CA LEU A 255 4.02 10.48 -6.32
C LEU A 255 3.79 10.16 -4.84
N HIS A 256 4.87 9.97 -4.07
CA HIS A 256 4.76 9.76 -2.62
C HIS A 256 4.13 10.97 -1.91
N TRP A 257 4.54 12.20 -2.26
CA TRP A 257 3.92 13.40 -1.69
C TRP A 257 2.42 13.45 -1.99
N PHE A 258 2.04 13.21 -3.24
CA PHE A 258 0.65 13.17 -3.66
C PHE A 258 -0.15 12.12 -2.89
N GLN A 259 0.38 10.89 -2.81
CA GLN A 259 -0.28 9.79 -2.11
C GLN A 259 -0.50 10.10 -0.63
N LEU A 260 0.55 10.52 0.09
CA LEU A 260 0.47 10.81 1.53
C LEU A 260 -0.49 11.96 1.82
N SER A 261 -0.47 13.02 1.00
CA SER A 261 -1.37 14.16 1.16
C SER A 261 -2.82 13.75 0.91
N LEU A 262 -3.06 12.92 -0.10
CA LEU A 262 -4.40 12.43 -0.43
C LEU A 262 -4.93 11.50 0.68
N GLU A 263 -4.10 10.57 1.16
CA GLU A 263 -4.46 9.64 2.24
C GLU A 263 -4.81 10.39 3.53
N TYR A 264 -4.05 11.42 3.89
CA TYR A 264 -4.35 12.25 5.07
C TYR A 264 -5.73 12.91 4.98
N TRP A 265 -5.98 13.67 3.90
CA TRP A 265 -7.22 14.43 3.78
C TRP A 265 -8.44 13.53 3.60
N LEU A 266 -8.32 12.42 2.86
CA LEU A 266 -9.37 11.40 2.81
C LEU A 266 -9.61 10.78 4.19
N GLY A 267 -8.55 10.48 4.95
CA GLY A 267 -8.67 9.98 6.32
C GLY A 267 -9.46 10.92 7.23
N VAL A 268 -9.20 12.23 7.16
CA VAL A 268 -9.98 13.24 7.88
C VAL A 268 -11.46 13.19 7.48
N LEU A 269 -11.77 13.14 6.18
CA LEU A 269 -13.15 13.07 5.72
C LEU A 269 -13.86 11.79 6.18
N ILE A 270 -13.15 10.65 6.22
CA ILE A 270 -13.67 9.38 6.75
C ILE A 270 -13.99 9.51 8.25
N VAL A 271 -13.17 10.21 9.04
CA VAL A 271 -13.47 10.48 10.46
C VAL A 271 -14.78 11.25 10.60
N VAL A 272 -14.93 12.34 9.84
CA VAL A 272 -16.12 13.18 9.89
C VAL A 272 -17.36 12.37 9.53
N ASP A 273 -17.32 11.64 8.41
CA ASP A 273 -18.41 10.77 7.95
C ASP A 273 -18.77 9.70 9.00
N THR A 274 -17.77 9.07 9.61
CA THR A 274 -17.97 8.06 10.66
C THR A 274 -18.71 8.64 11.86
N LEU A 275 -18.35 9.85 12.31
CA LEU A 275 -18.97 10.49 13.46
C LEU A 275 -20.39 11.02 13.16
N GLU A 276 -20.60 11.56 11.96
CA GLU A 276 -21.91 12.03 11.50
C GLU A 276 -22.90 10.87 11.39
N ASN A 277 -22.49 9.76 10.76
CA ASN A 277 -23.30 8.54 10.64
C ASN A 277 -23.63 7.89 11.99
N ALA A 278 -22.83 8.18 13.01
CA ALA A 278 -23.05 7.72 14.38
C ALA A 278 -23.73 8.76 15.29
N TYR A 279 -24.15 9.90 14.75
CA TYR A 279 -24.81 10.98 15.48
C TYR A 279 -23.99 11.54 16.66
N ARG A 280 -22.65 11.44 16.61
CA ARG A 280 -21.72 11.97 17.63
C ARG A 280 -21.41 13.44 17.44
N SER A 281 -22.44 14.28 17.52
CA SER A 281 -22.34 15.73 17.33
C SER A 281 -21.35 16.41 18.28
N ASP A 282 -21.14 15.83 19.46
CA ASP A 282 -20.16 16.26 20.46
C ASP A 282 -18.70 16.13 19.97
N LEU A 283 -18.40 15.07 19.21
CA LEU A 283 -17.08 14.83 18.62
C LEU A 283 -16.92 15.57 17.29
N VAL A 284 -17.97 15.65 16.46
CA VAL A 284 -17.95 16.41 15.18
C VAL A 284 -17.57 17.88 15.41
N ARG A 285 -18.07 18.49 16.49
CA ARG A 285 -17.74 19.88 16.86
C ARG A 285 -16.25 20.10 17.07
N GLN A 286 -15.51 19.09 17.55
CA GLN A 286 -14.09 19.20 17.84
C GLN A 286 -13.24 19.18 16.56
N VAL A 287 -13.72 18.56 15.47
CA VAL A 287 -13.01 18.45 14.18
C VAL A 287 -13.61 19.34 13.09
N THR A 288 -14.43 20.32 13.45
CA THR A 288 -15.12 21.19 12.46
C THR A 288 -14.14 22.01 11.62
N LYS A 289 -13.10 22.59 12.22
CA LYS A 289 -12.06 23.30 11.47
C LYS A 289 -11.31 22.34 10.53
N LEU A 290 -10.88 21.20 11.07
CA LEU A 290 -10.16 20.19 10.29
C LEU A 290 -10.97 19.66 9.11
N ARG A 291 -12.31 19.54 9.25
CA ARG A 291 -13.23 19.24 8.15
C ARG A 291 -13.16 20.30 7.03
N GLN A 292 -13.23 21.58 7.39
CA GLN A 292 -13.20 22.68 6.42
C GLN A 292 -11.86 22.67 5.67
N ASP A 293 -10.76 22.54 6.40
CA ASP A 293 -9.42 22.46 5.82
C ASP A 293 -9.32 21.27 4.85
N ALA A 294 -9.80 20.08 5.24
CA ALA A 294 -9.81 18.90 4.38
C ALA A 294 -10.66 19.06 3.11
N GLN A 295 -11.83 19.68 3.23
CA GLN A 295 -12.71 19.95 2.09
C GLN A 295 -12.06 20.89 1.08
N CYS A 296 -11.23 21.84 1.54
CA CYS A 296 -10.49 22.74 0.64
C CYS A 296 -9.25 22.07 0.05
N GLU A 297 -8.39 21.51 0.91
CA GLU A 297 -7.06 21.04 0.49
C GLU A 297 -7.10 19.77 -0.35
N ILE A 298 -8.11 18.91 -0.19
CA ILE A 298 -8.21 17.71 -1.01
C ILE A 298 -8.35 18.03 -2.51
N PHE A 299 -9.03 19.13 -2.86
CA PHE A 299 -9.14 19.56 -4.26
C PHE A 299 -7.80 20.05 -4.80
N ASN A 300 -6.99 20.74 -3.99
CA ASN A 300 -5.64 21.16 -4.38
C ASN A 300 -4.76 19.95 -4.67
N VAL A 301 -4.80 18.92 -3.81
CA VAL A 301 -4.05 17.68 -3.99
C VAL A 301 -4.51 16.92 -5.23
N ILE A 302 -5.82 16.75 -5.44
CA ILE A 302 -6.37 16.10 -6.65
C ILE A 302 -5.98 16.88 -7.90
N GLN A 303 -6.09 18.21 -7.88
CA GLN A 303 -5.71 19.06 -9.00
C GLN A 303 -4.22 18.91 -9.35
N TYR A 304 -3.34 18.79 -8.35
CA TYR A 304 -1.93 18.47 -8.56
C TYR A 304 -1.76 17.12 -9.27
N GLY A 305 -2.42 16.07 -8.75
CA GLY A 305 -2.36 14.73 -9.34
C GLY A 305 -2.83 14.69 -10.80
N LEU A 306 -3.90 15.40 -11.13
CA LEU A 306 -4.45 15.48 -12.50
C LEU A 306 -3.55 16.27 -13.47
N LYS A 307 -2.76 17.21 -12.97
CA LYS A 307 -1.84 18.04 -13.77
C LYS A 307 -0.43 17.43 -13.90
N THR A 308 -0.13 16.38 -13.15
CA THR A 308 1.20 15.78 -13.11
C THR A 308 1.27 14.61 -14.08
N ASP A 309 2.13 14.71 -15.10
CA ASP A 309 2.44 13.58 -15.99
C ASP A 309 3.61 12.76 -15.42
N TYR A 310 3.47 11.43 -15.47
CA TYR A 310 4.51 10.49 -15.08
C TYR A 310 5.02 9.74 -16.31
N ILE A 311 6.32 9.84 -16.58
CA ILE A 311 6.97 9.08 -17.65
C ILE A 311 7.32 7.71 -17.08
N LEU A 312 6.68 6.67 -17.62
CA LEU A 312 7.13 5.30 -17.40
C LEU A 312 8.40 5.09 -18.22
N PRO A 313 9.52 4.68 -17.61
CA PRO A 313 10.72 4.33 -18.37
C PRO A 313 10.35 3.27 -19.39
N GLN A 314 10.69 3.49 -20.67
CA GLN A 314 10.59 2.44 -21.66
C GLN A 314 11.55 1.32 -21.25
N PHE A 315 11.04 0.10 -21.09
CA PHE A 315 11.90 -1.06 -20.93
C PHE A 315 12.69 -1.21 -22.22
N SER A 316 13.96 -0.78 -22.21
CA SER A 316 14.90 -1.08 -23.29
C SER A 316 14.95 -2.58 -23.50
N GLU A 317 14.87 -3.01 -24.77
CA GLU A 317 14.90 -4.38 -25.31
C GLU A 317 16.20 -5.14 -24.97
N ALA A 318 16.54 -5.26 -23.69
CA ALA A 318 17.69 -6.05 -23.22
C ALA A 318 17.27 -7.46 -22.76
N CYS A 319 16.01 -7.88 -22.97
CA CYS A 319 15.49 -9.20 -22.57
C CYS A 319 15.14 -10.14 -23.73
N ASP A 320 15.60 -9.87 -24.95
CA ASP A 320 15.43 -10.78 -26.10
C ASP A 320 16.53 -11.84 -26.25
N LEU A 321 17.41 -12.00 -25.26
CA LEU A 321 18.33 -13.14 -25.20
C LEU A 321 17.95 -14.04 -24.03
N GLN A 322 16.92 -14.87 -24.22
CA GLN A 322 16.80 -16.26 -23.69
C GLN A 322 15.41 -16.89 -23.90
N LEU A 323 14.75 -16.64 -25.04
CA LEU A 323 13.52 -17.35 -25.42
C LEU A 323 13.56 -17.97 -26.83
N ASN A 324 14.75 -18.27 -27.36
CA ASN A 324 14.90 -19.22 -28.46
C ASN A 324 15.92 -20.28 -28.08
N GLY A 325 15.45 -21.41 -27.56
CA GLY A 325 16.24 -22.63 -27.47
C GLY A 325 16.22 -23.33 -28.82
N ASP A 326 17.39 -23.51 -29.44
CA ASP A 326 17.80 -24.78 -30.06
C ASP A 326 19.14 -24.62 -30.79
N ALA A 327 20.23 -25.05 -30.15
CA ALA A 327 21.39 -25.60 -30.84
C ALA A 327 22.22 -26.45 -29.87
N ARG A 328 22.17 -27.77 -30.06
CA ARG A 328 22.97 -28.77 -29.33
C ARG A 328 24.47 -28.45 -29.45
N PRO A 329 25.29 -28.73 -28.43
CA PRO A 329 26.74 -28.61 -28.56
C PRO A 329 27.27 -29.78 -29.41
N LYS A 330 27.73 -29.48 -30.63
CA LYS A 330 28.54 -30.42 -31.43
C LYS A 330 29.98 -30.38 -30.91
N GLY A 331 30.57 -31.57 -30.80
CA GLY A 331 31.76 -31.84 -30.02
C GLY A 331 33.02 -31.14 -30.49
N CYS A 332 33.79 -30.68 -29.51
CA CYS A 332 35.16 -30.23 -29.68
C CYS A 332 36.07 -31.46 -29.89
N ARG A 333 36.39 -31.78 -31.15
CA ARG A 333 37.50 -32.69 -31.47
C ARG A 333 38.82 -31.92 -31.40
N LYS A 334 39.73 -32.44 -30.58
CA LYS A 334 41.16 -32.12 -30.52
C LYS A 334 41.86 -32.41 -31.86
N GLY A 335 42.90 -31.63 -32.18
CA GLY A 335 43.94 -31.97 -33.17
C GLY A 335 44.48 -30.72 -33.85
N LEU A 336 45.60 -30.14 -33.35
CA LEU A 336 46.95 -30.22 -33.98
C LEU A 336 46.99 -29.60 -35.40
N ARG A 337 47.90 -28.71 -35.81
CA ARG A 337 49.24 -28.29 -35.34
C ARG A 337 49.66 -27.10 -36.23
N ARG A 338 50.53 -26.24 -35.69
CA ARG A 338 51.67 -25.56 -36.33
C ARG A 338 51.43 -24.77 -37.63
N SER A 339 51.68 -23.47 -37.54
CA SER A 339 52.98 -22.88 -37.94
C SER A 339 53.22 -21.61 -37.15
#